data_AF-K0NC80-F1
#
_entry.id   AF-K0NC80-F1
#
_cell.length_a   1.000
_cell.length_b   1.000
_cell.length_c   1.000
_cell.angle_alpha   90.00
_cell.angle_beta   90.00
_cell.angle_gamma   90.00
#
_symmetry.space_group_name_H-M   'P 1'
#
loop_
_entity.id
_entity.type
_entity.pdbx_description
1 polymer ?
#
loop_
_entity_poly.entity_id
_entity_poly.type
_entity_poly.pdbx_seq_one_letter_code
_entity_poly.pdbx_strand_id
1 'polypeptide(L)' 'MVSWLCSKCGYTLEADTPPEECPSCKSDCSFVDNSCYTPDCEGKPNDPQIKGED' A
#
# COMPACT_ATOMS: atom_id res chain seq x y z
N MET A 1 5.53 2.25 -12.08
CA MET A 1 4.08 2.00 -12.14
C MET A 1 3.62 1.82 -10.72
N VAL A 2 2.62 2.59 -10.30
CA VAL A 2 2.08 2.54 -8.93
C VAL A 2 0.94 1.54 -8.91
N SER A 3 0.94 0.67 -7.90
CA SER A 3 -0.15 -0.28 -7.66
C SER A 3 -1.06 0.28 -6.59
N TRP A 4 -2.31 0.49 -6.95
CA TRP A 4 -3.36 1.00 -6.08
C TRP A 4 -4.22 -0.15 -5.59
N LEU A 5 -4.42 -0.26 -4.28
CA LEU A 5 -5.28 -1.26 -3.67
C LEU A 5 -6.54 -0.58 -3.12
N CYS A 6 -7.70 -1.01 -3.60
CA CYS A 6 -8.97 -0.55 -3.09
C CYS A 6 -9.17 -0.99 -1.64
N SER A 7 -9.36 -0.03 -0.72
CA SER A 7 -9.59 -0.33 0.70
C SER A 7 -10.95 -0.98 1.00
N LYS A 8 -11.88 -0.95 0.04
CA LYS A 8 -13.24 -1.51 0.21
C LYS A 8 -13.34 -2.97 -0.21
N CYS A 9 -12.86 -3.29 -1.41
CA CYS A 9 -13.01 -4.63 -2.00
C CYS A 9 -11.68 -5.38 -2.18
N GLY A 10 -10.52 -4.73 -1.96
CA GLY A 10 -9.21 -5.34 -2.19
C GLY A 10 -8.83 -5.47 -3.66
N TYR A 11 -9.51 -4.76 -4.56
CA TYR A 11 -9.14 -4.72 -5.98
C TYR A 11 -7.84 -3.95 -6.20
N THR A 12 -6.90 -4.54 -6.93
CA THR A 12 -5.62 -3.91 -7.30
C THR A 12 -5.69 -3.41 -8.74
N LEU A 13 -5.27 -2.17 -8.97
CA LEU A 13 -5.04 -1.61 -10.30
C LEU A 13 -3.67 -0.96 -10.41
N GLU A 14 -3.09 -0.99 -11.60
CA GLU A 14 -1.83 -0.32 -11.91
C GLU A 14 -2.12 0.95 -12.73
N ALA A 15 -1.84 2.11 -12.14
CA ALA A 15 -2.05 3.42 -12.76
C ALA A 15 -1.15 4.46 -12.09
N ASP A 16 -0.82 5.56 -12.78
CA ASP A 16 -0.08 6.67 -12.16
C ASP A 16 -0.92 7.40 -11.10
N THR A 17 -2.24 7.45 -11.28
CA THR A 17 -3.19 8.11 -10.36
C THR A 17 -4.42 7.24 -10.14
N PRO A 18 -4.95 7.15 -8.91
CA PRO A 18 -6.13 6.35 -8.63
C PRO A 18 -7.41 7.07 -9.12
N PRO A 19 -8.40 6.34 -9.65
CA PRO A 19 -9.71 6.91 -9.97
C PRO A 19 -10.53 7.17 -8.71
N GLU A 20 -11.50 8.08 -8.79
CA GLU A 20 -12.47 8.32 -7.69
C GLU A 20 -13.42 7.13 -7.50
N GLU A 21 -13.79 6.46 -8.60
CA GLU A 21 -14.67 5.29 -8.58
C GLU A 21 -13.89 4.01 -8.85
N CYS A 22 -14.14 2.98 -8.03
CA CYS A 22 -13.55 1.66 -8.28
C CYS A 22 -14.18 0.98 -9.50
N PRO A 23 -13.40 0.50 -10.48
CA PRO A 23 -13.97 -0.28 -11.59
C PRO A 23 -14.51 -1.65 -11.16
N SER A 24 -14.04 -2.18 -10.02
CA SER A 24 -14.46 -3.47 -9.49
C SER A 24 -15.75 -3.41 -8.68
N CYS A 25 -15.81 -2.52 -7.67
CA CYS A 25 -17.00 -2.38 -6.82
C CYS A 25 -17.94 -1.24 -7.21
N LYS A 26 -17.57 -0.40 -8.20
CA LYS A 26 -18.38 0.72 -8.72
C LYS A 26 -18.98 1.59 -7.61
N SER A 27 -18.13 1.94 -6.66
CA SER A 27 -18.48 2.73 -5.49
C SER A 27 -17.34 3.66 -5.16
N ASP A 28 -17.67 4.76 -4.47
CA ASP A 28 -16.71 5.68 -3.89
C ASP A 28 -15.81 4.94 -2.90
N CYS A 29 -14.53 4.84 -3.23
CA CYS A 29 -13.56 4.13 -2.41
C CYS A 29 -12.20 4.80 -2.45
N SER A 30 -11.49 4.73 -1.32
CA SER A 30 -10.11 5.16 -1.25
C SER A 30 -9.18 4.07 -1.77
N PHE A 31 -8.20 4.49 -2.56
CA PHE A 31 -7.12 3.64 -3.05
C PHE A 31 -5.86 3.92 -2.23
N VAL A 32 -5.26 2.85 -1.71
CA VAL A 32 -3.98 2.91 -0.98
C VAL A 32 -2.87 2.55 -1.95
N ASP A 33 -1.79 3.31 -1.93
CA ASP A 33 -0.56 2.92 -2.61
C ASP A 33 0.00 1.65 -1.97
N ASN A 34 0.03 0.56 -2.75
CA ASN A 34 0.61 -0.72 -2.38
C ASN A 34 1.91 -1.00 -3.17
N SER A 35 2.45 -0.01 -3.88
CA SER A 35 3.71 -0.16 -4.61
C SER A 35 4.92 -0.23 -3.68
N CYS A 36 4.75 0.18 -2.42
CA CYS A 36 5.75 0.12 -1.35
C CYS A 36 5.96 -1.28 -0.72
N TYR A 37 5.67 -2.36 -1.46
CA TYR A 37 6.10 -3.74 -1.10
C TYR A 37 7.36 -4.19 -1.86
N THR A 38 7.99 -3.33 -2.65
CA THR A 38 9.38 -3.59 -2.99
C THR A 38 10.19 -3.60 -1.67
N PRO A 39 11.06 -4.59 -1.44
CA PRO A 39 11.78 -4.81 -0.18
C PRO A 39 12.77 -3.68 0.20
N ASP A 40 12.68 -2.54 -0.48
CA ASP A 40 13.45 -1.32 -0.27
C ASP A 40 12.64 -0.21 0.43
N CYS A 41 11.37 -0.47 0.81
CA CYS A 41 10.68 0.41 1.75
C CYS A 41 11.33 0.25 3.14
N GLU A 42 12.29 1.13 3.40
CA GLU A 42 13.16 1.28 4.55
C GLU A 42 12.47 1.14 5.91
N GLY A 43 12.30 -0.10 6.38
CA GLY A 43 12.45 -0.41 7.80
C GLY A 43 13.94 -0.42 8.14
N LYS A 44 14.47 0.73 8.54
CA LYS A 44 15.89 0.89 8.94
C LYS A 44 16.42 -0.31 9.76
N PRO A 45 17.57 -0.91 9.42
CA PRO A 45 18.23 -1.93 10.24
C PRO A 45 18.95 -1.27 11.41
N ASN A 46 18.21 -0.70 12.37
CA ASN A 46 18.68 -0.22 13.67
C ASN A 46 17.45 0.17 14.52
N ASP A 47 16.55 -0.78 14.74
CA ASP A 47 15.54 -0.63 15.79
C ASP A 47 16.24 -0.83 17.16
N PRO A 48 16.23 0.17 18.05
CA PRO A 48 16.84 0.03 19.38
C PRO A 48 16.04 -0.88 20.32
N GLN A 49 14.84 -1.34 19.96
CA GLN A 49 14.06 -2.29 20.77
C GLN A 49 14.55 -3.75 20.60
N ILE A 50 15.42 -4.03 19.61
CA ILE A 50 16.06 -5.35 19.46
C ILE A 50 17.29 -5.51 20.38
N LYS A 51 17.72 -4.46 21.09
CA LYS A 51 18.77 -4.55 22.09
C LYS A 51 18.25 -4.21 23.49
N GLY A 52 17.76 -5.24 24.16
CA GLY A 52 17.58 -5.36 25.61
C GLY A 52 17.14 -6.80 25.85
N GLU A 53 17.98 -7.73 26.32
CA GLU A 53 18.66 -7.73 27.63
C GLU A 53 17.65 -7.56 28.76
N ASP A 54 16.93 -8.65 29.06
CA ASP A 54 17.07 -9.46 30.29
C ASP A 54 16.77 -10.94 29.95
#